data_AF-A0A7K7XZX1-F1
#
_entry.id   AF-A0A7K7XZX1-F1
#
_cell.length_a   1.000
_cell.length_b   1.000
_cell.length_c   1.000
_cell.angle_alpha   90.00
_cell.angle_beta   90.00
_cell.angle_gamma   90.00
#
_symmetry.space_group_name_H-M   'P 1'
#
loop_
_entity.id
_entity.type
_entity.pdbx_description
1 polymer ?
#
loop_
_entity_poly.entity_id
_entity_poly.type
_entity_poly.pdbx_seq_one_letter_code
_entity_poly.pdbx_strand_id
1 'polypeptide(L)'
;KMEEFLNLTQVKTSLKEAILLDYYTAGFWWAKEMNFSLIQLSGFMDLLNFALENLSDKHMTLGDNLKELERAMSGTGETGSEERGDLNLFSIEQAKAIIDYLVISLFKHYKAYEYLFHGRREEPVISNE
;
A
#
# COMPACT_ATOMS: atom_id res chain seq x y z
N LYS A 1 6.68 14.14 -10.85
CA LYS A 1 5.81 12.99 -11.26
C LYS A 1 5.73 11.98 -10.11
N MET A 2 4.72 11.09 -10.07
CA MET A 2 4.59 10.13 -8.96
C MET A 2 5.81 9.19 -8.85
N GLU A 3 6.40 8.79 -9.98
CA GLU A 3 7.64 8.00 -10.02
C GLU A 3 8.83 8.68 -9.30
N GLU A 4 8.97 10.01 -9.45
CA GLU A 4 10.03 10.78 -8.80
C GLU A 4 9.79 10.92 -7.30
N PHE A 5 8.53 11.13 -6.89
CA PHE A 5 8.16 11.23 -5.48
C PHE A 5 8.41 9.92 -4.73
N LEU A 6 8.14 8.79 -5.38
CA LEU A 6 8.37 7.44 -4.85
C LEU A 6 9.82 6.97 -5.01
N ASN A 7 10.70 7.80 -5.59
CA ASN A 7 12.09 7.47 -5.87
C ASN A 7 12.28 6.18 -6.70
N LEU A 8 11.40 5.95 -7.68
CA LEU A 8 11.44 4.81 -8.59
C LEU A 8 12.29 5.17 -9.82
N THR A 9 13.40 4.47 -10.03
CA THR A 9 14.40 4.82 -11.08
C THR A 9 14.45 3.84 -12.24
N GLN A 10 13.86 2.66 -12.07
CA GLN A 10 13.88 1.52 -12.99
C GLN A 10 12.47 1.10 -13.43
N VAL A 11 11.47 2.00 -13.39
CA VAL A 11 10.07 1.70 -13.79
C VAL A 11 9.96 0.98 -15.14
N LYS A 12 10.83 1.29 -16.11
CA LYS A 12 10.82 0.67 -17.45
C LYS A 12 11.39 -0.74 -17.51
N THR A 13 12.17 -1.15 -16.51
CA THR A 13 12.98 -2.38 -16.51
C THR A 13 12.73 -3.25 -15.29
N SER A 14 12.03 -2.74 -14.28
CA SER A 14 11.69 -3.42 -13.04
C SER A 14 10.17 -3.60 -12.94
N LEU A 15 9.71 -4.85 -13.06
CA LEU A 15 8.30 -5.19 -12.86
C LEU A 15 7.79 -4.72 -11.49
N LYS A 16 8.63 -4.83 -10.47
CA LYS A 16 8.33 -4.34 -9.12
C LYS A 16 8.05 -2.85 -9.11
N GLU A 17 8.94 -2.04 -9.67
CA GLU A 17 8.73 -0.58 -9.67
C GLU A 17 7.54 -0.16 -10.54
N ALA A 18 7.30 -0.86 -11.65
CA ALA A 18 6.11 -0.62 -12.47
C ALA A 18 4.81 -0.89 -11.69
N ILE A 19 4.73 -2.01 -10.97
CA ILE A 19 3.58 -2.35 -10.13
C ILE A 19 3.42 -1.36 -8.98
N LEU A 20 4.51 -0.92 -8.35
CA LEU A 20 4.47 0.10 -7.29
C LEU A 20 3.92 1.42 -7.81
N LEU A 21 4.41 1.87 -8.97
CA LEU A 21 3.92 3.10 -9.59
C LEU A 21 2.43 3.01 -9.91
N ASP A 22 1.98 1.88 -10.47
CA ASP A 22 0.56 1.63 -10.77
C ASP A 22 -0.30 1.63 -9.50
N TYR A 23 0.13 0.91 -8.45
CA TYR A 23 -0.55 0.85 -7.16
C TYR A 23 -0.80 2.23 -6.55
N TYR A 24 0.24 3.07 -6.45
CA TYR A 24 0.10 4.41 -5.88
C TYR A 24 -0.65 5.36 -6.80
N THR A 25 -0.49 5.24 -8.13
CA THR A 25 -1.18 6.10 -9.09
C THR A 25 -2.67 5.81 -9.10
N ALA A 26 -3.06 4.53 -9.12
CA ALA A 26 -4.45 4.10 -9.03
C ALA A 26 -5.08 4.54 -7.70
N GLY A 27 -4.35 4.43 -6.59
CA GLY A 27 -4.79 4.92 -5.28
C GLY A 27 -5.07 6.41 -5.30
N PHE A 28 -4.10 7.20 -5.77
CA PHE A 28 -4.23 8.65 -5.86
C PHE A 28 -5.44 9.08 -6.70
N TRP A 29 -5.66 8.46 -7.85
CA TRP A 29 -6.81 8.76 -8.71
C TRP A 29 -8.13 8.40 -8.04
N TRP A 30 -8.22 7.22 -7.42
CA TRP A 30 -9.41 6.82 -6.68
C TRP A 30 -9.74 7.81 -5.55
N ALA A 31 -8.75 8.24 -4.77
CA ALA A 31 -8.95 9.24 -3.72
C ALA A 31 -9.39 10.60 -4.29
N LYS A 32 -8.96 10.95 -5.51
CA LYS A 32 -9.45 12.15 -6.20
C LYS A 32 -10.90 12.02 -6.63
N GLU A 33 -11.33 10.86 -7.13
CA GLU A 33 -12.74 10.59 -7.47
C GLU A 33 -13.64 10.62 -6.22
N MET A 34 -13.12 10.18 -5.08
CA MET A 34 -13.80 10.28 -3.78
C MET A 34 -13.85 11.70 -3.21
N ASN A 35 -13.32 12.70 -3.92
CA ASN A 35 -13.27 14.11 -3.52
C ASN A 35 -12.60 14.35 -2.17
N PHE A 36 -11.57 13.57 -1.84
CA PHE A 36 -10.81 13.80 -0.61
C PHE A 36 -10.16 15.18 -0.61
N SER A 37 -10.24 15.86 0.54
CA SER A 37 -9.45 17.05 0.83
C SER A 37 -7.94 16.73 0.75
N LEU A 38 -7.08 17.74 0.69
CA LEU A 38 -5.63 17.50 0.63
C LEU A 38 -5.13 16.70 1.84
N ILE A 39 -5.67 16.97 3.03
CA ILE A 39 -5.31 16.26 4.26
C ILE A 39 -5.78 14.80 4.17
N GLN A 40 -7.03 14.56 3.78
CA GLN A 40 -7.58 13.22 3.56
C GLN A 40 -6.82 12.44 2.48
N LEU A 41 -6.41 13.10 1.39
CA LEU A 41 -5.60 12.48 0.36
C LEU A 41 -4.26 12.04 0.92
N SER A 42 -3.57 12.88 1.71
CA SER A 42 -2.33 12.49 2.38
C SER A 42 -2.55 11.30 3.30
N GLY A 43 -3.53 11.37 4.21
CA GLY A 43 -3.80 10.28 5.15
C GLY A 43 -4.17 8.96 4.45
N PHE A 44 -4.84 9.02 3.31
CA PHE A 44 -5.11 7.84 2.50
C PHE A 44 -3.85 7.27 1.83
N MET A 45 -2.99 8.13 1.27
CA MET A 45 -1.70 7.69 0.72
C MET A 45 -0.82 7.06 1.81
N ASP A 46 -0.86 7.58 3.03
CA ASP A 46 -0.17 7.01 4.19
C ASP A 46 -0.73 5.63 4.56
N LEU A 47 -2.05 5.42 4.47
CA LEU A 47 -2.67 4.10 4.66
C LEU A 47 -2.26 3.09 3.57
N LEU A 48 -2.19 3.52 2.30
CA LEU A 48 -1.69 2.66 1.21
C LEU A 48 -0.26 2.22 1.46
N ASN A 49 0.60 3.16 1.85
CA ASN A 49 2.00 2.88 2.16
C ASN A 49 2.13 2.00 3.41
N PHE A 50 1.37 2.29 4.46
CA PHE A 50 1.32 1.46 5.68
C PHE A 50 0.96 0.01 5.39
N ALA A 51 -0.10 -0.24 4.63
CA ALA A 51 -0.53 -1.60 4.31
C ALA A 51 0.51 -2.32 3.44
N LEU A 52 1.16 -1.60 2.52
CA LEU A 52 2.21 -2.15 1.67
C LEU A 52 3.48 -2.45 2.47
N GLU A 53 3.96 -1.55 3.33
CA GLU A 53 5.13 -1.72 4.20
C GLU A 53 4.99 -2.92 5.14
N ASN A 54 3.78 -3.13 5.69
CA ASN A 54 3.48 -4.29 6.52
C ASN A 54 3.72 -5.60 5.74
N LEU A 55 3.36 -5.64 4.47
CA LEU A 55 3.67 -6.76 3.59
C LEU A 55 5.15 -6.80 3.22
N SER A 56 5.70 -5.70 2.68
CA SER A 56 7.00 -5.70 2.00
C SER A 56 8.18 -5.81 2.95
N ASP A 57 8.17 -4.99 4.01
CA ASP A 57 9.34 -4.79 4.86
C ASP A 57 9.21 -5.59 6.15
N LYS A 58 7.98 -5.70 6.66
CA LYS A 58 7.69 -6.42 7.91
C LYS A 58 7.29 -7.89 7.69
N HIS A 59 7.14 -8.32 6.44
CA HIS A 59 6.74 -9.69 6.09
C HIS A 59 5.48 -10.19 6.81
N MET A 60 4.54 -9.29 7.11
CA MET A 60 3.33 -9.65 7.84
C MET A 60 2.45 -10.55 6.97
N THR A 61 1.79 -11.50 7.62
CA THR A 61 0.71 -12.25 6.97
C THR A 61 -0.46 -11.32 6.65
N LEU A 62 -1.31 -11.70 5.69
CA LEU A 62 -2.54 -10.94 5.40
C LEU A 62 -3.38 -10.73 6.67
N GLY A 63 -3.51 -11.77 7.51
CA GLY A 63 -4.28 -11.69 8.75
C GLY A 63 -3.70 -10.69 9.74
N ASP A 64 -2.38 -10.62 9.87
CA ASP A 64 -1.74 -9.68 10.81
C ASP A 64 -1.76 -8.24 10.27
N ASN A 65 -1.61 -8.06 8.95
CA ASN A 65 -1.75 -6.75 8.32
C ASN A 65 -3.17 -6.20 8.46
N LEU A 66 -4.20 -7.04 8.31
CA LEU A 66 -5.59 -6.65 8.56
C LEU A 66 -5.84 -6.26 10.03
N LYS A 67 -5.24 -6.97 10.99
CA LYS A 67 -5.33 -6.59 12.41
C LYS A 67 -4.65 -5.25 12.69
N GLU A 68 -3.47 -5.02 12.11
CA GLU A 68 -2.76 -3.74 12.27
C GLU A 68 -3.53 -2.60 11.61
N LEU A 69 -4.17 -2.85 10.45
CA LEU A 69 -5.10 -1.90 9.85
C LEU A 69 -6.27 -1.64 10.80
N GLU A 70 -6.95 -2.66 11.32
CA GLU A 70 -8.06 -2.48 12.27
C GLU A 70 -7.64 -1.66 13.51
N ARG A 71 -6.44 -1.89 14.04
CA ARG A 71 -5.88 -1.14 15.18
C ARG A 71 -5.59 0.31 14.82
N ALA A 72 -4.96 0.57 13.68
CA ALA A 72 -4.71 1.92 13.17
C ALA A 72 -6.03 2.66 12.93
N MET A 73 -7.03 1.94 12.42
CA MET A 73 -8.35 2.47 12.10
C MET A 73 -9.22 2.70 13.34
N SER A 74 -9.00 1.97 14.44
CA SER A 74 -9.78 2.12 15.67
C SER A 74 -9.23 3.18 16.63
N GLY A 75 -8.10 3.83 16.30
CA GLY A 75 -7.45 4.83 17.18
C GLY A 75 -6.87 4.24 18.48
N THR A 76 -6.83 2.91 18.61
CA THR A 76 -6.42 2.19 19.83
C THR A 76 -4.93 1.82 19.83
N GLY A 77 -4.10 2.56 19.10
CA GLY A 77 -2.66 2.36 19.07
C GLY A 77 -2.00 2.88 20.35
N GLU A 78 -1.48 1.97 21.17
CA GLU A 78 -0.62 2.32 22.31
C GLU A 78 0.57 3.16 21.82
N THR A 79 0.62 4.42 22.28
CA THR A 79 1.78 5.31 22.44
C THR A 79 3.06 4.90 21.71
N GLY A 80 3.41 5.60 20.61
CA GLY A 80 4.77 5.54 20.08
C GLY A 80 5.04 6.10 18.68
N SER A 81 4.03 6.34 17.83
CA SER A 81 4.26 6.92 16.50
C SER A 81 3.28 8.04 16.20
N GLU A 82 3.70 9.29 16.42
CA GLU A 82 2.93 10.52 16.23
C GLU A 82 2.65 10.89 14.75
N GLU A 83 2.81 9.97 13.79
CA GLU A 83 2.78 10.31 12.35
C GLU A 83 1.97 9.38 11.45
N ARG A 84 1.19 8.41 11.96
CA ARG A 84 0.37 7.54 11.08
C ARG A 84 -1.10 7.94 11.14
N GLY A 85 -1.66 8.21 9.96
CA GLY A 85 -2.94 8.87 9.68
C GLY A 85 -4.04 8.63 10.71
N ASP A 86 -4.43 9.71 11.38
CA ASP A 86 -5.57 9.72 12.29
C ASP A 86 -6.87 9.52 11.49
N LEU A 87 -7.59 8.43 11.72
CA LEU A 87 -8.86 8.18 11.08
C LEU A 87 -9.99 9.12 11.51
N ASN A 88 -9.81 9.94 12.55
CA ASN A 88 -10.72 11.06 12.78
C ASN A 88 -10.83 12.00 11.56
N LEU A 89 -9.92 11.85 10.59
CA LEU A 89 -9.89 12.52 9.31
C LEU A 89 -10.97 12.06 8.29
N PHE A 90 -11.53 10.86 8.44
CA PHE A 90 -12.49 10.28 7.48
C PHE A 90 -13.85 10.00 8.14
N SER A 91 -14.94 10.20 7.38
CA SER A 91 -16.26 9.73 7.83
C SER A 91 -16.33 8.20 7.89
N ILE A 92 -17.33 7.65 8.56
CA ILE A 92 -17.55 6.20 8.61
C ILE A 92 -17.73 5.61 7.21
N GLU A 93 -18.43 6.30 6.32
CA GLU A 93 -18.63 5.89 4.93
C GLU A 93 -17.33 5.93 4.14
N GLN A 94 -16.51 6.97 4.33
CA GLN A 94 -15.20 7.08 3.70
C GLN A 94 -14.25 5.99 4.21
N ALA A 95 -14.25 5.71 5.51
CA ALA A 95 -13.44 4.64 6.10
C ALA A 95 -13.83 3.27 5.52
N LYS A 96 -15.12 2.98 5.37
CA LYS A 96 -15.60 1.75 4.69
C LYS A 96 -15.12 1.67 3.25
N ALA A 97 -15.25 2.76 2.49
CA ALA A 97 -14.79 2.80 1.10
C ALA A 97 -13.28 2.62 0.98
N ILE A 98 -12.48 3.15 1.91
CA ILE A 98 -11.03 2.94 1.99
C ILE A 98 -10.70 1.47 2.24
N ILE A 99 -11.40 0.83 3.19
CA ILE A 99 -11.22 -0.61 3.47
C ILE A 99 -11.54 -1.42 2.23
N ASP A 100 -12.67 -1.16 1.58
CA ASP A 100 -13.08 -1.84 0.35
C ASP A 100 -12.03 -1.66 -0.76
N TYR A 101 -11.49 -0.45 -0.90
CA TYR A 101 -10.41 -0.16 -1.85
C TYR A 101 -9.14 -0.97 -1.54
N LEU A 102 -8.68 -0.99 -0.28
CA LEU A 102 -7.50 -1.75 0.14
C LEU A 102 -7.69 -3.26 -0.07
N VAL A 103 -8.91 -3.75 0.17
CA VAL A 103 -9.26 -5.15 -0.08
C VAL A 103 -9.09 -5.49 -1.55
N ILE A 104 -9.62 -4.67 -2.46
CA ILE A 104 -9.58 -4.96 -3.90
C ILE A 104 -8.19 -4.73 -4.50
N SER A 105 -7.48 -3.68 -4.07
CA SER A 105 -6.19 -3.27 -4.65
C SER A 105 -4.99 -4.08 -4.14
N LEU A 106 -4.92 -4.34 -2.84
CA LEU A 106 -3.76 -4.99 -2.21
C LEU A 106 -4.12 -6.37 -1.65
N PHE A 107 -5.10 -6.45 -0.75
CA PHE A 107 -5.29 -7.66 0.06
C PHE A 107 -5.81 -8.86 -0.74
N LYS A 108 -6.64 -8.66 -1.75
CA LYS A 108 -7.06 -9.73 -2.67
C LYS A 108 -5.88 -10.33 -3.44
N HIS A 109 -4.82 -9.55 -3.63
CA HIS A 109 -3.63 -9.92 -4.38
C HIS A 109 -2.41 -10.15 -3.47
N TYR A 110 -2.62 -10.34 -2.16
CA TYR A 110 -1.55 -10.36 -1.16
C TYR A 110 -0.40 -11.31 -1.49
N LYS A 111 -0.71 -12.52 -1.96
CA LYS A 111 0.32 -13.50 -2.35
C LYS A 111 1.12 -13.06 -3.57
N ALA A 112 0.51 -12.40 -4.55
CA ALA A 112 1.22 -11.88 -5.70
C ALA A 112 2.20 -10.77 -5.29
N TYR A 113 1.77 -9.87 -4.40
CA TYR A 113 2.66 -8.88 -3.81
C TYR A 113 3.77 -9.52 -2.97
N GLU A 114 3.47 -10.51 -2.12
CA GLU A 114 4.48 -11.25 -1.36
C GLU A 114 5.55 -11.87 -2.30
N TYR A 115 5.14 -12.51 -3.41
CA TYR A 115 6.08 -12.98 -4.43
C TYR A 115 6.85 -11.84 -5.11
N LEU A 116 6.24 -10.70 -5.36
CA LEU A 116 6.90 -9.54 -5.96
C LEU A 116 8.03 -8.98 -5.07
N PHE A 117 7.82 -8.97 -3.75
CA PHE A 117 8.80 -8.44 -2.79
C PHE A 117 9.81 -9.47 -2.32
N HIS A 118 9.41 -10.74 -2.18
CA HIS A 118 10.19 -11.78 -1.52
C HIS A 118 10.48 -12.99 -2.38
N GLY A 119 9.94 -13.05 -3.59
CA GLY A 119 10.26 -14.09 -4.56
C GLY A 119 11.76 -14.11 -4.83
N ARG A 120 12.38 -15.30 -4.76
CA ARG A 120 13.72 -15.50 -5.31
C ARG A 120 13.71 -14.98 -6.75
N ARG A 121 14.63 -14.08 -7.08
CA ARG A 121 14.92 -13.70 -8.47
C ARG A 121 14.91 -14.97 -9.31
N GLU A 122 14.18 -14.96 -10.42
CA GLU A 122 14.27 -15.99 -11.45
C GLU A 122 15.76 -16.34 -11.61
N GLU A 123 16.10 -17.60 -11.33
CA GLU A 123 17.44 -18.09 -11.61
C GLU A 123 17.74 -17.72 -13.05
N PRO A 124 18.90 -17.10 -13.35
CA PRO A 124 19.28 -16.93 -14.73
C PRO A 124 19.28 -18.33 -15.33
N VAL A 125 18.38 -18.57 -16.29
CA VAL A 125 18.44 -19.78 -17.12
C VAL A 125 19.75 -19.62 -17.88
N ILE A 126 20.80 -20.20 -17.32
CA ILE A 126 22.04 -20.43 -18.03
C ILE A 126 21.64 -21.45 -19.09
N SER A 127 21.35 -20.97 -20.29
CA SER A 127 21.28 -21.83 -21.47
C SER A 127 22.67 -22.44 -21.61
N ASN A 128 22.85 -23.63 -21.06
CA ASN A 128 23.98 -24.46 -21.43
C ASN A 128 23.64 -25.09 -22.77
N GLU A 129 24.44 -24.65 -23.76
CA GLU A 129 24.65 -25.19 -25.11
C GLU A 129 23.67 -24.76 -26.21
#